data_AF-A0A7N4PHG0-F1
#
_entry.id   AF-A0A7N4PHG0-F1
#
_cell.length_a   1.000
_cell.length_b   1.000
_cell.length_c   1.000
_cell.angle_alpha   90.00
_cell.angle_beta   90.00
_cell.angle_gamma   90.00
#
_symmetry.space_group_name_H-M   'P 1'
#
loop_
_entity.id
_entity.type
_entity.pdbx_description
1 polymer ?
#
loop_
_entity_poly.entity_id
_entity_poly.type
_entity_poly.pdbx_seq_one_letter_code
_entity_poly.pdbx_strand_id
1 'polypeptide(L)'
;IEWTEEEEAIAREKTTENSSVKVQLEDQVKYESQASKYWNNFYKTHKNKFFKDRNWLLREFPEILPFGLQTKEEKGKLSWDHVKTNATDSFSKIHCPALPKGVESCKNDSVGDCAYSQSEISSGDNQHTKKKRREAAKTQLFPGSHATFRILEVGCGAGNSVFPILNALKNAPETFLYCCDFASGAVELVKSHSAYSPAQCSAFVHDVCDDGLSYPFPDGILDVILLVFVLSSIHPDRMLFV
;
A
#
# COMPACT_ATOMS: atom_id res chain seq x y z
N ILE A 1 -27.41 -5.48 -3.69
CA ILE A 1 -28.26 -4.36 -3.24
C ILE A 1 -28.57 -3.55 -4.48
N GLU A 2 -29.81 -3.58 -4.96
CA GLU A 2 -30.26 -2.70 -6.04
C GLU A 2 -30.79 -1.41 -5.42
N TRP A 3 -30.38 -0.28 -5.99
CA TRP A 3 -30.82 1.03 -5.53
C TRP A 3 -32.17 1.38 -6.14
N THR A 4 -33.03 2.02 -5.35
CA THR A 4 -34.26 2.63 -5.87
C THR A 4 -33.94 3.90 -6.67
N GLU A 5 -34.85 4.30 -7.57
CA GLU A 5 -34.71 5.55 -8.34
C GLU A 5 -34.59 6.78 -7.42
N GLU A 6 -35.28 6.77 -6.27
CA GLU A 6 -35.22 7.83 -5.28
C GLU A 6 -33.85 7.89 -4.59
N GLU A 7 -33.30 6.76 -4.14
CA GLU A 7 -31.95 6.69 -3.56
C GLU A 7 -30.88 7.15 -4.57
N GLU A 8 -31.04 6.77 -5.83
CA GLU A 8 -30.15 7.16 -6.91
C GLU A 8 -30.23 8.68 -7.18
N ALA A 9 -31.44 9.25 -7.16
CA ALA A 9 -31.64 10.70 -7.27
C ALA A 9 -30.99 11.46 -6.11
N ILE A 10 -31.16 10.98 -4.87
CA ILE A 10 -30.54 11.57 -3.67
C ILE A 10 -29.01 11.51 -3.76
N ALA A 11 -28.44 10.41 -4.25
CA ALA A 11 -26.99 10.30 -4.43
C ALA A 11 -26.47 11.28 -5.50
N ARG A 12 -27.19 11.44 -6.61
CA ARG A 12 -26.85 12.43 -7.65
C ARG A 12 -26.90 13.86 -7.14
N GLU A 13 -27.93 14.21 -6.39
CA GLU A 13 -28.07 15.55 -5.80
C GLU A 13 -26.91 15.85 -4.84
N LYS A 14 -26.61 14.93 -3.91
CA LYS A 14 -25.48 15.06 -2.99
C LYS A 14 -24.13 15.15 -3.71
N THR A 15 -23.96 14.40 -4.79
CA THR A 15 -22.73 14.46 -5.60
C THR A 15 -22.58 15.84 -6.26
N THR A 16 -23.68 16.40 -6.75
CA THR A 16 -23.71 17.74 -7.37
C THR A 16 -23.41 18.82 -6.32
N GLU A 17 -24.00 18.72 -5.14
CA GLU A 17 -23.72 19.63 -4.02
C GLU A 17 -22.24 19.56 -3.60
N ASN A 18 -21.71 18.36 -3.37
CA ASN A 18 -20.32 18.14 -2.97
C ASN A 18 -19.29 18.59 -4.03
N SER A 19 -19.69 18.65 -5.31
CA SER A 19 -18.82 19.04 -6.42
C SER A 19 -19.02 20.50 -6.88
N SER A 20 -19.89 21.26 -6.20
CA SER A 20 -20.21 22.65 -6.53
C SER A 20 -19.02 23.60 -6.37
N VAL A 21 -18.19 23.37 -5.35
CA VAL A 21 -16.98 24.15 -5.08
C VAL A 21 -15.77 23.29 -5.42
N LYS A 22 -15.03 23.70 -6.45
CA LYS A 22 -13.80 23.04 -6.86
C LYS A 22 -12.57 23.80 -6.36
N VAL A 23 -11.49 23.06 -6.14
CA VAL A 23 -10.17 23.62 -5.88
C VAL A 23 -9.71 24.42 -7.11
N GLN A 24 -9.02 25.54 -6.91
CA GLN A 24 -8.46 26.33 -8.01
C GLN A 24 -7.44 25.51 -8.81
N LEU A 25 -7.28 25.82 -10.10
CA LEU A 25 -6.44 25.04 -11.01
C LEU A 25 -4.98 24.98 -10.52
N GLU A 26 -4.48 26.08 -9.98
CA GLU A 26 -3.11 26.17 -9.46
C GLU A 26 -2.88 25.22 -8.27
N ASP A 27 -3.87 25.10 -7.39
CA ASP A 27 -3.82 24.19 -6.26
C ASP A 27 -4.03 22.73 -6.69
N GLN A 28 -4.85 22.46 -7.72
CA GLN A 28 -4.96 21.10 -8.29
C GLN A 28 -3.61 20.61 -8.82
N VAL A 29 -2.95 21.40 -9.67
CA VAL A 29 -1.61 21.06 -10.21
C VAL A 29 -0.59 20.87 -9.09
N LYS A 30 -0.64 21.70 -8.06
CA LYS A 30 0.24 21.61 -6.89
C LYS A 30 -0.02 20.35 -6.07
N TYR A 31 -1.28 19.99 -5.79
CA TYR A 31 -1.61 18.80 -5.03
C TYR A 31 -1.25 17.53 -5.78
N GLU A 32 -1.41 17.52 -7.10
CA GLU A 32 -1.04 16.40 -7.96
C GLU A 32 0.49 16.23 -8.01
N SER A 33 1.23 17.29 -8.41
CA SER A 33 2.69 17.24 -8.56
C SER A 33 3.45 17.03 -7.24
N GLN A 34 2.85 17.41 -6.10
CA GLN A 34 3.46 17.24 -4.78
C GLN A 34 2.74 16.19 -3.92
N ALA A 35 1.88 15.34 -4.49
CA ALA A 35 1.09 14.35 -3.77
C ALA A 35 1.97 13.50 -2.84
N SER A 36 3.10 12.98 -3.35
CA SER A 36 4.02 12.13 -2.59
C SER A 36 4.59 12.85 -1.35
N LYS A 37 4.91 14.14 -1.48
CA LYS A 37 5.37 14.97 -0.35
C LYS A 37 4.29 15.16 0.69
N TYR A 38 3.04 15.41 0.29
CA TYR A 38 1.93 15.58 1.23
C TYR A 38 1.63 14.29 2.00
N TRP A 39 1.59 13.15 1.31
CA TRP A 39 1.39 11.85 1.96
C TRP A 39 2.56 11.45 2.85
N ASN A 40 3.80 11.68 2.44
CA ASN A 40 4.96 11.45 3.31
C ASN A 40 4.91 12.33 4.58
N ASN A 41 4.51 13.59 4.46
CA ASN A 41 4.31 14.47 5.63
C ASN A 41 3.19 13.97 6.54
N PHE A 42 2.10 13.47 5.96
CA PHE A 42 1.00 12.86 6.70
C PHE A 42 1.49 11.64 7.50
N TYR A 43 2.19 10.70 6.86
CA TYR A 43 2.71 9.51 7.55
C TYR A 43 3.79 9.83 8.58
N LYS A 44 4.63 10.84 8.33
CA LYS A 44 5.59 11.34 9.33
C LYS A 44 4.90 11.87 10.59
N THR A 45 3.78 12.57 10.41
CA THR A 45 3.03 13.20 11.50
C THR A 45 2.18 12.19 12.26
N HIS A 46 1.42 11.36 11.54
CA HIS A 46 0.40 10.50 12.14
C HIS A 46 0.85 9.05 12.35
N LYS A 47 1.90 8.60 11.66
CA LYS A 47 2.38 7.21 11.70
C LYS A 47 1.23 6.24 11.44
N ASN A 48 1.04 5.26 12.31
CA ASN A 48 -0.05 4.27 12.28
C ASN A 48 -1.24 4.64 13.19
N LYS A 49 -1.39 5.90 13.61
CA LYS A 49 -2.40 6.29 14.62
C LYS A 49 -3.67 6.93 14.05
N PHE A 50 -3.68 7.26 12.75
CA PHE A 50 -4.81 7.96 12.13
C PHE A 50 -5.96 7.02 11.76
N PHE A 51 -5.63 5.93 11.06
CA PHE A 51 -6.62 4.92 10.67
C PHE A 51 -6.61 3.76 11.66
N LYS A 52 -7.76 3.10 11.81
CA LYS A 52 -7.87 1.87 12.59
C LYS A 52 -7.54 0.67 11.72
N ASP A 53 -7.03 -0.38 12.36
CA ASP A 53 -6.88 -1.69 11.73
C ASP A 53 -8.23 -2.20 11.20
N ARG A 54 -8.21 -2.70 9.97
CA ARG A 54 -9.38 -3.21 9.25
C ARG A 54 -9.65 -4.67 9.62
N ASN A 55 -9.75 -4.96 10.91
CA ASN A 55 -10.00 -6.32 11.43
C ASN A 55 -11.32 -6.94 10.92
N TRP A 56 -12.25 -6.11 10.44
CA TRP A 56 -13.50 -6.55 9.83
C TRP A 56 -13.33 -7.06 8.39
N LEU A 57 -12.22 -6.74 7.71
CA LEU A 57 -12.05 -6.95 6.27
C LEU A 57 -12.28 -8.40 5.86
N LEU A 58 -11.63 -9.33 6.55
CA LEU A 58 -11.69 -10.76 6.23
C LEU A 58 -13.02 -11.41 6.63
N ARG A 59 -13.79 -10.77 7.51
CA ARG A 59 -15.13 -11.21 7.87
C ARG A 59 -16.14 -10.89 6.77
N GLU A 60 -16.04 -9.69 6.20
CA GLU A 60 -16.95 -9.24 5.14
C GLU A 60 -16.52 -9.76 3.76
N PHE A 61 -15.21 -9.92 3.54
CA PHE A 61 -14.62 -10.40 2.28
C PHE A 61 -13.73 -11.61 2.54
N PRO A 62 -14.33 -12.76 2.89
CA PRO A 62 -13.58 -13.99 3.13
C PRO A 62 -12.71 -14.36 1.92
N GLU A 63 -13.18 -14.16 0.70
CA GLU A 63 -12.52 -14.50 -0.58
C GLU A 63 -11.13 -13.90 -0.79
N ILE A 64 -10.71 -12.95 0.05
CA ILE A 64 -9.34 -12.43 0.08
C ILE A 64 -8.33 -13.55 0.41
N LEU A 65 -8.74 -14.56 1.18
CA LEU A 65 -7.91 -15.68 1.59
C LEU A 65 -8.09 -16.89 0.66
N PRO A 66 -7.06 -17.74 0.49
CA PRO A 66 -7.20 -18.97 -0.27
C PRO A 66 -8.28 -19.89 0.32
N PHE A 67 -8.89 -20.67 -0.57
CA PHE A 67 -9.92 -21.63 -0.22
C PHE A 67 -9.41 -22.65 0.82
N GLY A 68 -10.13 -22.80 1.93
CA GLY A 68 -9.76 -23.73 3.02
C GLY A 68 -9.16 -23.07 4.28
N LEU A 69 -8.74 -21.80 4.22
CA LEU A 69 -8.48 -21.02 5.44
C LEU A 69 -9.77 -20.54 6.13
N GLN A 70 -10.88 -20.52 5.38
CA GLN A 70 -12.22 -20.12 5.85
C GLN A 70 -12.80 -21.02 6.96
N THR A 71 -12.33 -22.27 7.07
CA THR A 71 -13.01 -23.33 7.81
C THR A 71 -12.44 -23.60 9.20
N LYS A 72 -11.43 -22.83 9.64
CA LYS A 72 -10.77 -23.00 10.95
C LYS A 72 -11.03 -21.88 11.96
N GLU A 73 -12.00 -21.00 11.71
CA GLU A 73 -12.61 -20.27 12.83
C GLU A 73 -13.66 -21.17 13.47
N GLU A 74 -13.22 -21.96 14.45
CA GLU A 74 -14.12 -22.49 15.46
C GLU A 74 -15.01 -21.35 15.96
N LYS A 75 -16.33 -21.57 15.92
CA LYS A 75 -17.32 -20.78 16.64
C LYS A 75 -16.97 -20.80 18.14
N GLY A 76 -16.07 -19.93 18.59
CA GLY A 76 -15.54 -19.99 19.94
C GLY A 76 -14.54 -18.89 20.28
N LYS A 77 -15.07 -17.79 20.84
CA LYS A 77 -14.37 -16.83 21.72
C LYS A 77 -13.28 -15.94 21.11
N LEU A 78 -13.69 -14.81 20.54
CA LEU A 78 -13.04 -13.53 20.86
C LEU A 78 -13.86 -12.86 21.97
N SER A 79 -13.55 -13.25 23.22
CA SER A 79 -13.95 -12.50 24.41
C SER A 79 -13.21 -11.17 24.38
N TRP A 80 -13.91 -10.08 24.09
CA TRP A 80 -13.38 -8.74 24.28
C TRP A 80 -13.51 -8.36 25.76
N ASP A 81 -12.59 -8.85 26.59
CA ASP A 81 -12.43 -8.34 27.95
C ASP A 81 -11.57 -7.05 27.91
N HIS A 82 -12.27 -5.92 28.03
CA HIS A 82 -11.87 -4.66 28.65
C HIS A 82 -10.36 -4.36 28.76
N VAL A 83 -9.78 -3.75 27.73
CA VAL A 83 -8.69 -2.79 27.95
C VAL A 83 -9.33 -1.47 28.37
N LYS A 84 -9.31 -1.19 29.68
CA LYS A 84 -9.61 0.14 30.23
C LYS A 84 -8.56 1.13 29.73
N THR A 85 -8.93 2.02 28.83
CA THR A 85 -8.26 3.32 28.68
C THR A 85 -9.16 4.39 29.27
N ASN A 86 -8.80 4.86 30.46
CA ASN A 86 -9.37 6.06 31.04
C ASN A 86 -8.89 7.28 30.24
N ALA A 87 -9.79 7.92 29.49
CA ALA A 87 -9.66 9.32 29.12
C ALA A 87 -11.07 9.87 28.87
N THR A 88 -11.47 10.80 29.72
CA THR A 88 -12.74 11.51 29.68
C THR A 88 -12.91 12.24 28.35
N ASP A 89 -14.02 11.96 27.69
CA ASP A 89 -14.53 12.67 26.53
C ASP A 89 -14.97 14.09 26.97
N SER A 90 -14.47 15.10 26.25
CA SER A 90 -14.90 16.49 26.40
C SER A 90 -14.76 17.16 25.05
N PHE A 91 -15.80 16.96 24.25
CA PHE A 91 -16.10 17.67 23.02
C PHE A 91 -16.02 19.19 23.25
N SER A 92 -15.03 19.85 22.67
CA SER A 92 -15.11 21.30 22.45
C SER A 92 -14.32 21.71 21.20
N LYS A 93 -15.02 22.49 20.37
CA LYS A 93 -14.55 23.16 19.15
C LYS A 93 -13.29 23.96 19.45
N ILE A 94 -12.23 23.78 18.66
CA ILE A 94 -11.15 24.78 18.58
C ILE A 94 -10.90 25.16 17.13
N HIS A 95 -11.06 26.45 16.93
CA HIS A 95 -10.84 27.31 15.78
C HIS A 95 -9.34 27.38 15.43
N CYS A 96 -8.99 27.38 14.14
CA CYS A 96 -7.62 27.52 13.66
C CYS A 96 -7.22 29.01 13.53
N PRO A 97 -6.14 29.49 14.17
CA PRO A 97 -5.49 30.74 13.81
C PRO A 97 -4.22 30.52 12.98
N ALA A 98 -3.88 31.57 12.23
CA ALA A 98 -2.88 31.64 11.17
C ALA A 98 -1.40 31.65 11.60
N LEU A 99 -0.58 31.43 10.58
CA LEU A 99 0.89 31.48 10.44
C LEU A 99 1.62 32.65 11.14
N PRO A 100 2.90 32.44 11.54
CA PRO A 100 3.94 33.46 11.39
C PRO A 100 5.13 33.02 10.51
N LYS A 101 5.74 34.04 9.88
CA LYS A 101 6.91 34.00 8.98
C LYS A 101 8.26 34.07 9.73
N GLY A 102 9.31 33.50 9.11
CA GLY A 102 10.74 33.85 9.28
C GLY A 102 11.43 33.24 10.52
N VAL A 103 12.74 32.95 10.59
CA VAL A 103 13.94 33.39 9.84
C VAL A 103 15.12 32.41 10.17
N GLU A 104 16.07 32.25 9.23
CA GLU A 104 17.51 31.84 9.34
C GLU A 104 17.92 30.46 9.93
N SER A 105 18.53 29.56 9.14
CA SER A 105 19.96 29.43 8.73
C SER A 105 20.86 28.72 9.76
N CYS A 106 21.51 27.61 9.36
CA CYS A 106 22.95 27.37 9.53
C CYS A 106 23.43 26.16 8.70
N LYS A 107 24.73 26.17 8.43
CA LYS A 107 25.47 25.51 7.33
C LYS A 107 26.04 24.13 7.71
N ASN A 108 26.29 23.35 6.64
CA ASN A 108 27.40 22.44 6.31
C ASN A 108 27.97 21.43 7.34
N ASP A 109 28.05 20.16 6.92
CA ASP A 109 29.27 19.32 6.86
C ASP A 109 28.93 18.09 5.97
N SER A 110 29.47 17.96 4.76
CA SER A 110 30.76 17.36 4.38
C SER A 110 30.83 15.82 4.43
N VAL A 111 30.77 15.25 3.22
CA VAL A 111 31.60 14.15 2.65
C VAL A 111 31.62 12.78 3.34
N GLY A 112 31.26 11.75 2.56
CA GLY A 112 31.53 10.34 2.84
C GLY A 112 31.26 9.46 1.63
N ASP A 113 32.17 9.48 0.66
CA ASP A 113 32.26 8.53 -0.46
C ASP A 113 32.44 7.09 0.06
N CYS A 114 31.74 6.14 -0.55
CA CYS A 114 32.09 4.71 -0.48
C CYS A 114 31.90 4.08 -1.86
N ALA A 115 32.99 4.09 -2.62
CA ALA A 115 33.20 3.29 -3.81
C ALA A 115 33.20 1.79 -3.47
N TYR A 116 32.58 0.97 -4.32
CA TYR A 116 32.81 -0.47 -4.31
C TYR A 116 33.03 -0.97 -5.75
N SER A 117 34.04 -1.81 -5.86
CA SER A 117 34.92 -1.94 -7.01
C SER A 117 34.35 -2.75 -8.17
N GLN A 118 34.61 -2.25 -9.38
CA GLN A 118 34.62 -3.02 -10.62
C GLN A 118 35.76 -4.04 -10.60
N SER A 119 35.49 -5.26 -11.04
CA SER A 119 36.52 -6.17 -11.55
C SER A 119 36.10 -6.63 -12.94
N GLU A 120 36.91 -6.25 -13.91
CA GLU A 120 36.87 -6.77 -15.28
C GLU A 120 37.73 -8.03 -15.37
N ILE A 121 37.24 -9.09 -16.02
CA ILE A 121 38.09 -10.07 -16.72
C ILE A 121 37.46 -10.39 -18.08
N SER A 122 38.35 -10.44 -19.06
CA SER A 122 38.19 -10.42 -20.51
C SER A 122 37.75 -11.75 -21.15
N SER A 123 36.98 -11.60 -22.24
CA SER A 123 36.99 -12.32 -23.53
C SER A 123 37.00 -13.85 -23.63
N GLY A 124 36.05 -14.39 -24.41
CA GLY A 124 36.10 -15.74 -24.98
C GLY A 124 34.84 -16.09 -25.77
N ASP A 125 34.78 -15.69 -27.04
CA ASP A 125 33.82 -16.17 -28.04
C ASP A 125 33.93 -17.69 -28.24
N ASN A 126 32.80 -18.40 -28.23
CA ASN A 126 32.57 -19.42 -29.25
C ASN A 126 31.10 -19.81 -29.39
N GLN A 127 30.65 -19.67 -30.63
CA GLN A 127 29.30 -19.83 -31.11
C GLN A 127 28.79 -21.29 -31.05
N HIS A 128 27.52 -21.40 -30.68
CA HIS A 128 26.54 -22.14 -31.48
C HIS A 128 26.68 -23.67 -31.54
N THR A 129 26.19 -24.37 -30.51
CA THR A 129 25.54 -25.70 -30.59
C THR A 129 24.98 -26.16 -29.22
N LYS A 130 24.31 -25.29 -28.46
CA LYS A 130 23.56 -25.71 -27.23
C LYS A 130 22.20 -25.01 -27.06
N LYS A 131 21.62 -24.48 -28.14
CA LYS A 131 20.37 -23.69 -28.15
C LYS A 131 19.10 -24.54 -28.27
N LYS A 132 19.02 -25.73 -27.65
CA LYS A 132 17.77 -26.53 -27.69
C LYS A 132 17.49 -27.42 -26.47
N ARG A 133 18.21 -27.26 -25.36
CA ARG A 133 18.00 -28.08 -24.14
C ARG A 133 18.36 -27.40 -22.82
N ARG A 134 18.26 -26.07 -22.76
CA ARG A 134 18.55 -25.26 -21.56
C ARG A 134 17.52 -24.15 -21.29
N GLU A 135 16.29 -24.35 -21.78
CA GLU A 135 15.11 -23.50 -21.54
C GLU A 135 14.09 -24.19 -20.61
N ALA A 136 14.53 -25.16 -19.81
CA ALA A 136 13.75 -25.71 -18.71
C ALA A 136 14.38 -25.23 -17.38
N ALA A 137 13.59 -24.52 -16.58
CA ALA A 137 13.85 -24.09 -15.21
C ALA A 137 14.98 -23.06 -14.99
N LYS A 138 14.81 -21.83 -15.51
CA LYS A 138 15.07 -20.66 -14.67
C LYS A 138 13.73 -20.23 -14.09
N THR A 139 13.33 -20.84 -12.98
CA THR A 139 12.29 -20.23 -12.13
C THR A 139 12.83 -18.86 -11.79
N GLN A 140 12.28 -17.79 -12.37
CA GLN A 140 12.72 -16.45 -12.00
C GLN A 140 12.52 -16.32 -10.49
N LEU A 141 13.60 -16.05 -9.77
CA LEU A 141 13.55 -15.89 -8.32
C LEU A 141 13.03 -14.48 -8.03
N PHE A 142 11.75 -14.38 -7.70
CA PHE A 142 11.11 -13.15 -7.25
C PHE A 142 10.53 -13.35 -5.83
N PRO A 143 10.36 -12.29 -5.02
CA PRO A 143 9.74 -12.43 -3.70
C PRO A 143 8.40 -13.14 -3.81
N GLY A 144 8.15 -14.20 -3.05
CA GLY A 144 6.90 -14.96 -3.15
C GLY A 144 6.81 -15.96 -4.31
N SER A 145 7.92 -16.26 -5.02
CA SER A 145 7.92 -17.23 -6.13
C SER A 145 7.53 -18.66 -5.71
N HIS A 146 7.64 -18.98 -4.42
CA HIS A 146 7.25 -20.28 -3.86
C HIS A 146 5.74 -20.37 -3.51
N ALA A 147 5.07 -19.22 -3.39
CA ALA A 147 3.67 -19.18 -3.02
C ALA A 147 2.78 -19.64 -4.17
N THR A 148 1.68 -20.31 -3.83
CA THR A 148 0.64 -20.75 -4.77
C THR A 148 -0.57 -19.84 -4.76
N PHE A 149 -0.66 -18.90 -3.81
CA PHE A 149 -1.69 -17.86 -3.75
C PHE A 149 -1.04 -16.51 -3.45
N ARG A 150 -1.37 -15.47 -4.20
CA ARG A 150 -0.71 -14.16 -4.12
C ARG A 150 -1.70 -13.02 -4.12
N ILE A 151 -1.53 -12.13 -3.14
CA ILE A 151 -2.40 -10.98 -2.92
C ILE A 151 -1.57 -9.71 -3.17
N LEU A 152 -2.15 -8.69 -3.78
CA LEU A 152 -1.59 -7.34 -3.83
C LEU A 152 -2.52 -6.35 -3.12
N GLU A 153 -2.04 -5.65 -2.09
CA GLU A 153 -2.70 -4.44 -1.57
C GLU A 153 -2.06 -3.18 -2.17
N VAL A 154 -2.83 -2.47 -2.99
CA VAL A 154 -2.45 -1.15 -3.52
C VAL A 154 -2.86 -0.08 -2.50
N GLY A 155 -2.00 0.92 -2.28
CA GLY A 155 -2.23 1.98 -1.29
C GLY A 155 -2.23 1.45 0.14
N CYS A 156 -1.19 0.69 0.50
CA CYS A 156 -1.12 -0.01 1.78
C CYS A 156 -1.07 0.93 3.00
N GLY A 157 -0.68 2.19 2.80
CA GLY A 157 -0.53 3.18 3.87
C GLY A 157 0.34 2.65 5.01
N ALA A 158 -0.08 2.88 6.25
CA ALA A 158 0.62 2.38 7.44
C ALA A 158 0.36 0.88 7.75
N GLY A 159 -0.30 0.14 6.87
CA GLY A 159 -0.51 -1.31 7.00
C GLY A 159 -1.79 -1.76 7.73
N ASN A 160 -2.79 -0.89 7.85
CA ASN A 160 -4.01 -1.18 8.63
C ASN A 160 -4.86 -2.34 8.07
N SER A 161 -4.71 -2.71 6.78
CA SER A 161 -5.23 -3.99 6.26
C SER A 161 -4.14 -5.05 6.17
N VAL A 162 -2.93 -4.66 5.75
CA VAL A 162 -1.75 -5.54 5.67
C VAL A 162 -1.59 -6.42 6.91
N PHE A 163 -1.63 -5.85 8.13
CA PHE A 163 -1.36 -6.63 9.33
C PHE A 163 -2.50 -7.58 9.75
N PRO A 164 -3.79 -7.18 9.69
CA PRO A 164 -4.89 -8.13 9.79
C PRO A 164 -4.78 -9.28 8.78
N ILE A 165 -4.44 -9.00 7.52
CA ILE A 165 -4.26 -10.03 6.47
C ILE A 165 -3.09 -10.95 6.84
N LEU A 166 -1.91 -10.40 7.13
CA LEU A 166 -0.73 -11.17 7.55
C LEU A 166 -1.01 -12.05 8.76
N ASN A 167 -1.80 -11.56 9.72
CA ASN A 167 -2.17 -12.33 10.90
C ASN A 167 -3.01 -13.56 10.54
N ALA A 168 -3.95 -13.44 9.61
CA ALA A 168 -4.73 -14.58 9.12
C ALA A 168 -3.88 -15.57 8.30
N LEU A 169 -2.84 -15.09 7.61
CA LEU A 169 -1.92 -15.89 6.79
C LEU A 169 -0.83 -16.62 7.60
N LYS A 170 -0.75 -16.46 8.92
CA LYS A 170 0.27 -17.11 9.76
C LYS A 170 0.35 -18.63 9.58
N ASN A 171 -0.78 -19.27 9.27
CA ASN A 171 -0.89 -20.72 9.08
C ASN A 171 -0.99 -21.13 7.60
N ALA A 172 -0.70 -20.21 6.67
CA ALA A 172 -0.79 -20.39 5.22
C ALA A 172 0.55 -20.02 4.54
N PRO A 173 1.62 -20.81 4.76
CA PRO A 173 2.96 -20.51 4.24
C PRO A 173 3.02 -20.48 2.71
N GLU A 174 2.07 -21.09 2.03
CA GLU A 174 1.91 -21.05 0.57
C GLU A 174 1.25 -19.77 0.03
N THR A 175 0.93 -18.81 0.90
CA THR A 175 0.38 -17.49 0.52
C THR A 175 1.42 -16.39 0.67
N PHE A 176 1.47 -15.46 -0.30
CA PHE A 176 2.35 -14.30 -0.26
C PHE A 176 1.58 -12.99 -0.47
N LEU A 177 1.87 -12.00 0.38
CA LEU A 177 1.25 -10.68 0.31
C LEU A 177 2.24 -9.65 -0.25
N TYR A 178 1.93 -9.12 -1.41
CA TYR A 178 2.52 -7.87 -1.88
C TYR A 178 1.72 -6.70 -1.34
N CYS A 179 2.39 -5.63 -0.96
CA CYS A 179 1.72 -4.38 -0.67
C CYS A 179 2.56 -3.20 -1.16
N CYS A 180 1.90 -2.20 -1.73
CA CYS A 180 2.59 -1.04 -2.24
C CYS A 180 1.88 0.26 -1.88
N ASP A 181 2.68 1.31 -1.82
CA ASP A 181 2.20 2.68 -1.70
C ASP A 181 3.19 3.58 -2.45
N PHE A 182 2.70 4.64 -3.08
CA PHE A 182 3.58 5.56 -3.78
C PHE A 182 4.36 6.47 -2.79
N ALA A 183 3.87 6.61 -1.56
CA ALA A 183 4.57 7.31 -0.49
C ALA A 183 5.57 6.38 0.22
N SER A 184 6.86 6.68 0.08
CA SER A 184 7.93 5.89 0.72
C SER A 184 7.80 5.78 2.25
N GLY A 185 7.33 6.84 2.91
CA GLY A 185 7.10 6.85 4.36
C GLY A 185 6.02 5.87 4.80
N ALA A 186 5.02 5.57 3.95
CA ALA A 186 4.03 4.53 4.22
C ALA A 186 4.68 3.13 4.22
N VAL A 187 5.47 2.85 3.16
CA VAL A 187 6.20 1.59 3.00
C VAL A 187 7.20 1.37 4.14
N GLU A 188 7.88 2.42 4.58
CA GLU A 188 8.77 2.38 5.75
C GLU A 188 8.01 2.02 7.04
N LEU A 189 6.84 2.60 7.27
CA LEU A 189 6.00 2.25 8.42
C LEU A 189 5.63 0.77 8.39
N VAL A 190 5.23 0.24 7.24
CA VAL A 190 4.91 -1.19 7.08
C VAL A 190 6.12 -2.06 7.38
N LYS A 191 7.29 -1.77 6.78
CA LYS A 191 8.52 -2.54 6.98
C LYS A 191 9.06 -2.49 8.41
N SER A 192 8.82 -1.38 9.11
CA SER A 192 9.28 -1.18 10.50
C SER A 192 8.38 -1.86 11.54
N HIS A 193 7.20 -2.35 11.14
CA HIS A 193 6.26 -2.96 12.04
C HIS A 193 6.75 -4.34 12.51
N SER A 194 6.57 -4.66 13.79
CA SER A 194 7.08 -5.91 14.39
C SER A 194 6.47 -7.18 13.80
N ALA A 195 5.25 -7.10 13.26
CA ALA A 195 4.58 -8.21 12.57
C ALA A 195 4.96 -8.34 11.08
N TYR A 196 5.78 -7.43 10.54
CA TYR A 196 6.27 -7.54 9.17
C TYR A 196 7.22 -8.73 9.04
N SER A 197 6.97 -9.60 8.06
CA SER A 197 7.81 -10.74 7.75
C SER A 197 8.15 -10.77 6.27
N PRO A 198 9.42 -10.58 5.87
CA PRO A 198 9.82 -10.62 4.46
C PRO A 198 9.65 -12.02 3.82
N ALA A 199 9.45 -13.06 4.64
CA ALA A 199 9.18 -14.41 4.16
C ALA A 199 7.78 -14.56 3.55
N GLN A 200 6.80 -13.79 4.03
CA GLN A 200 5.39 -13.86 3.58
C GLN A 200 4.86 -12.54 3.01
N CYS A 201 5.62 -11.45 3.11
CA CYS A 201 5.19 -10.15 2.62
C CYS A 201 6.31 -9.31 2.01
N SER A 202 6.03 -8.67 0.88
CA SER A 202 6.92 -7.70 0.25
C SER A 202 6.24 -6.34 0.14
N ALA A 203 6.74 -5.38 0.91
CA ALA A 203 6.31 -3.99 0.82
C ALA A 203 7.25 -3.19 -0.11
N PHE A 204 6.71 -2.43 -1.06
CA PHE A 204 7.52 -1.67 -2.03
C PHE A 204 6.87 -0.35 -2.42
N VAL A 205 7.70 0.60 -2.86
CA VAL A 205 7.23 1.90 -3.35
C VAL A 205 6.79 1.73 -4.79
N HIS A 206 5.56 2.14 -5.10
CA HIS A 206 5.02 2.03 -6.46
C HIS A 206 3.91 3.06 -6.66
N ASP A 207 4.02 3.88 -7.71
CA ASP A 207 2.91 4.70 -8.20
C ASP A 207 2.15 3.88 -9.25
N VAL A 208 0.93 3.45 -8.92
CA VAL A 208 0.08 2.64 -9.82
C VAL A 208 -0.32 3.40 -11.09
N CYS A 209 -0.17 4.73 -11.10
CA CYS A 209 -0.43 5.56 -12.27
C CYS A 209 0.81 5.78 -13.15
N ASP A 210 1.95 5.14 -12.84
CA ASP A 210 3.19 5.21 -13.63
C ASP A 210 3.41 3.87 -14.34
N ASP A 211 3.12 3.83 -15.63
CA ASP A 211 3.25 2.65 -16.50
C ASP A 211 4.71 2.28 -16.82
N GLY A 212 5.66 3.15 -16.47
CA GLY A 212 7.10 2.89 -16.60
C GLY A 212 7.68 2.07 -15.46
N LEU A 213 6.94 1.87 -14.35
CA LEU A 213 7.43 1.15 -13.19
C LEU A 213 7.17 -0.35 -13.29
N SER A 214 8.22 -1.16 -13.11
CA SER A 214 8.08 -2.61 -13.02
C SER A 214 7.66 -3.05 -11.62
N TYR A 215 6.73 -3.99 -11.53
CA TYR A 215 6.43 -4.71 -10.30
C TYR A 215 7.57 -5.66 -9.91
N PRO A 216 7.74 -5.99 -8.61
CA PRO A 216 8.76 -6.93 -8.14
C PRO A 216 8.37 -8.39 -8.41
N PHE A 217 7.47 -8.63 -9.36
CA PHE A 217 6.93 -9.93 -9.72
C PHE A 217 6.49 -9.95 -11.20
N PRO A 218 6.44 -11.12 -11.86
CA PRO A 218 5.95 -11.24 -13.23
C PRO A 218 4.44 -10.96 -13.37
N ASP A 219 4.02 -10.61 -14.58
CA ASP A 219 2.60 -10.41 -14.90
C ASP A 219 1.78 -11.71 -14.78
N GLY A 220 0.50 -11.57 -14.46
CA GLY A 220 -0.47 -12.67 -14.46
C GLY A 220 -0.33 -13.66 -13.29
N ILE A 221 0.37 -13.30 -12.22
CA ILE A 221 0.62 -14.21 -11.08
C ILE A 221 -0.25 -13.95 -9.84
N LEU A 222 -1.02 -12.87 -9.84
CA LEU A 222 -1.82 -12.41 -8.69
C LEU A 222 -3.20 -13.07 -8.72
N ASP A 223 -3.66 -13.52 -7.57
CA ASP A 223 -4.98 -14.11 -7.38
C ASP A 223 -5.99 -13.07 -6.88
N VAL A 224 -5.53 -12.12 -6.06
CA VAL A 224 -6.37 -11.06 -5.47
C VAL A 224 -5.64 -9.72 -5.53
N ILE A 225 -6.35 -8.67 -5.92
CA ILE A 225 -5.88 -7.27 -5.84
C ILE A 225 -6.88 -6.48 -4.97
N LEU A 226 -6.36 -5.81 -3.95
CA LEU A 226 -7.12 -4.98 -3.02
C LEU A 226 -6.82 -3.51 -3.29
N LEU A 227 -7.88 -2.72 -3.53
CA LEU A 227 -7.82 -1.27 -3.71
C LEU A 227 -8.74 -0.59 -2.69
N VAL A 228 -8.30 -0.52 -1.43
CA VAL A 228 -9.13 0.04 -0.35
C VAL A 228 -8.93 1.54 -0.24
N PHE A 229 -9.93 2.33 -0.68
CA PHE A 229 -9.90 3.80 -0.73
C PHE A 229 -8.81 4.41 -1.62
N VAL A 230 -8.31 3.66 -2.59
CA VAL A 230 -7.25 4.11 -3.51
C VAL A 230 -7.81 4.86 -4.71
N LEU A 231 -8.81 4.30 -5.37
CA LEU A 231 -9.32 4.86 -6.63
C LEU A 231 -9.84 6.29 -6.46
N SER A 232 -10.47 6.59 -5.32
CA SER A 232 -10.92 7.96 -5.00
C SER A 232 -9.80 8.98 -4.81
N SER A 233 -8.55 8.56 -4.64
CA SER A 233 -7.38 9.44 -4.50
C SER A 233 -6.60 9.66 -5.80
N ILE A 234 -7.04 9.06 -6.92
CA ILE A 234 -6.39 9.18 -8.22
C ILE A 234 -7.26 10.09 -9.10
N HIS A 235 -6.63 11.05 -9.77
CA HIS A 235 -7.36 11.88 -10.74
C HIS A 235 -7.90 11.00 -11.88
N PRO A 236 -9.15 11.16 -12.34
CA PRO A 236 -9.74 10.31 -13.39
C PRO A 236 -8.87 10.16 -14.64
N ASP A 237 -8.24 11.23 -15.10
CA ASP A 237 -7.36 11.20 -16.27
C ASP A 237 -6.09 10.33 -16.10
N ARG A 238 -5.70 10.04 -14.85
CA ARG A 238 -4.57 9.15 -14.51
C ARG A 238 -5.00 7.71 -14.28
N MET A 239 -6.30 7.42 -14.18
CA MET A 239 -6.81 6.06 -13.96
C MET A 239 -6.68 5.14 -15.18
N LEU A 240 -6.32 5.68 -16.35
CA LEU A 240 -6.21 4.92 -17.60
C LEU A 240 -5.20 3.76 -17.53
N PHE A 241 -4.32 3.77 -16.53
CA PHE A 241 -3.22 2.82 -16.37
C PHE A 241 -3.32 1.95 -15.10
N VAL A 242 -4.42 2.09 -14.34
CA VAL A 242 -4.66 1.38 -13.07
C VAL A 242 -5.37 0.04 -13.29
#